data_AF-A0A5R2N253-F1
#
_entry.id   AF-A0A5R2N253-F1
#
_cell.length_a   1.000
_cell.length_b   1.000
_cell.length_c   1.000
_cell.angle_alpha   90.00
_cell.angle_beta   90.00
_cell.angle_gamma   90.00
#
_symmetry.space_group_name_H-M   'P 1'
#
loop_
_entity.id
_entity.type
_entity.pdbx_description
1 polymer ?
#
loop_
_entity_poly.entity_id
_entity_poly.type
_entity_poly.pdbx_seq_one_letter_code
_entity_poly.pdbx_strand_id
1 'polypeptide(L)'
;SWPPELDVVETRGQDPNSLIMTAHSNETGTHTKVSSTVNTMDTAGFHTYGLLWTPDKLVWTYDGVQVAEAATPSDMNKPMYMLADLAVGGFAGAPPDHLATPAEMKIDYIRAYTLDNAPASALHLTSNTATHSIANSTLHGGSEFGGHV
;
A
#
# COMPACT_ATOMS: atom_id res chain seq x y z
N SER A 1 7.91 -1.34 19.03
CA SER A 1 7.46 0.05 19.24
C SER A 1 7.16 0.67 17.89
N TRP A 2 6.28 1.66 17.86
CA TRP A 2 6.07 2.56 16.73
C TRP A 2 6.94 3.81 16.93
N PRO A 3 7.46 4.44 15.86
CA PRO A 3 7.57 3.96 14.47
C PRO A 3 8.52 2.73 14.31
N PRO A 4 8.57 2.04 13.15
CA PRO A 4 8.13 2.49 11.82
C PRO A 4 6.72 2.07 11.39
N GLU A 5 6.19 2.80 10.41
CA GLU A 5 4.92 2.54 9.70
C GLU A 5 5.02 2.97 8.23
N LEU A 6 4.36 2.22 7.36
CA LEU A 6 4.30 2.44 5.91
C LEU A 6 2.82 2.46 5.49
N ASP A 7 2.33 3.65 5.18
CA ASP A 7 0.99 3.86 4.69
C ASP A 7 1.00 3.67 3.17
N VAL A 8 0.48 2.53 2.72
CA VAL A 8 0.32 2.25 1.28
C VAL A 8 -0.69 3.23 0.68
N VAL A 9 -1.77 3.50 1.41
CA VAL A 9 -2.76 4.53 1.10
C VAL A 9 -3.56 4.88 2.36
N GLU A 10 -3.70 6.17 2.61
CA GLU A 10 -4.72 6.76 3.47
C GLU A 10 -5.62 7.65 2.58
N THR A 11 -6.92 7.68 2.88
CA THR A 11 -7.88 8.59 2.24
C THR A 11 -8.80 9.19 3.29
N ARG A 12 -9.47 10.29 2.95
CA ARG A 12 -10.48 10.92 3.81
C ARG A 12 -11.80 10.99 3.06
N GLY A 13 -12.90 10.61 3.71
CA GLY A 13 -14.22 10.55 3.07
C GLY A 13 -14.69 11.89 2.48
N GLN A 14 -14.26 13.02 3.05
CA GLN A 14 -14.55 14.37 2.54
C GLN A 14 -13.69 14.80 1.34
N ASP A 15 -12.65 14.03 1.00
CA ASP A 15 -11.68 14.32 -0.05
C ASP A 15 -11.26 13.01 -0.74
N PRO A 16 -12.21 12.29 -1.37
CA PRO A 16 -12.03 10.89 -1.75
C PRO A 16 -10.99 10.68 -2.86
N ASN A 17 -10.67 11.71 -3.61
CA ASN A 17 -9.71 11.64 -4.72
C ASN A 17 -8.27 11.96 -4.28
N SER A 18 -8.05 12.29 -3.01
CA SER A 18 -6.75 12.63 -2.43
C SER A 18 -6.15 11.42 -1.74
N LEU A 19 -5.15 10.83 -2.38
CA LEU A 19 -4.38 9.71 -1.85
C LEU A 19 -3.23 10.24 -1.00
N ILE A 20 -3.10 9.74 0.22
CA ILE A 20 -2.04 10.12 1.14
C ILE A 20 -1.18 8.88 1.39
N MET A 21 0.12 9.01 1.14
CA MET A 21 1.08 7.94 1.30
C MET A 21 2.20 8.44 2.19
N THR A 22 2.51 7.70 3.25
CA THR A 22 3.45 8.17 4.26
C THR A 22 4.38 7.05 4.73
N ALA A 23 5.64 7.42 4.97
CA ALA A 23 6.60 6.61 5.70
C ALA A 23 6.87 7.30 7.05
N HIS A 24 6.45 6.69 8.15
CA HIS A 24 6.71 7.15 9.53
C HIS A 24 7.96 6.43 10.06
N SER A 25 8.98 7.18 10.47
CA SER A 25 10.27 6.62 10.90
C SER A 25 10.72 7.16 12.25
N ASN A 26 11.59 6.41 12.93
CA ASN A 26 12.33 6.84 14.10
C ASN A 26 13.85 6.68 13.89
N GLU A 27 14.32 6.64 12.64
CA GLU A 27 15.74 6.39 12.33
C GLU A 27 16.69 7.46 12.91
N THR A 28 16.21 8.68 13.09
CA THR A 28 16.99 9.78 13.68
C THR A 28 16.94 9.81 15.21
N GLY A 29 16.27 8.84 15.84
CA GLY A 29 16.01 8.81 17.28
C GLY A 29 14.77 9.62 17.72
N THR A 30 14.10 10.31 16.79
CA THR A 30 12.82 11.01 16.99
C THR A 30 11.87 10.68 15.86
N HIS A 31 10.56 10.79 16.10
CA HIS A 31 9.57 10.59 15.04
C HIS A 31 9.76 11.59 13.89
N THR A 32 9.93 11.06 12.69
CA THR A 32 9.92 11.78 11.42
C THR A 32 8.92 11.15 10.47
N LYS A 33 8.54 11.87 9.41
CA LYS A 33 7.76 11.29 8.31
C LYS A 33 8.09 11.90 6.97
N VAL A 34 7.95 11.09 5.92
CA VAL A 34 7.91 11.54 4.52
C VAL A 34 6.53 11.23 3.99
N SER A 35 5.77 12.28 3.62
CA SER A 35 4.41 12.15 3.09
C SER A 35 4.34 12.67 1.67
N SER A 36 3.56 11.99 0.83
CA SER A 36 3.14 12.44 -0.49
C SER A 36 1.61 12.46 -0.55
N THR A 37 1.05 13.52 -1.13
CA THR A 37 -0.37 13.62 -1.41
C THR A 37 -0.56 13.73 -2.92
N VAL A 38 -1.33 12.82 -3.50
CA VAL A 38 -1.59 12.76 -4.94
C VAL A 38 -3.09 12.80 -5.17
N ASN A 39 -3.51 13.75 -6.01
CA ASN A 39 -4.90 13.82 -6.47
C ASN A 39 -5.07 12.92 -7.70
N THR A 40 -6.10 12.09 -7.67
CA THR A 40 -6.52 11.23 -8.77
C THR A 40 -7.79 11.78 -9.41
N MET A 41 -8.08 11.34 -10.64
CA MET A 41 -9.28 11.80 -11.35
C MET A 41 -10.55 11.19 -10.77
N ASP A 42 -10.48 9.94 -10.32
CA ASP A 42 -11.61 9.18 -9.79
C ASP A 42 -11.09 8.11 -8.83
N THR A 43 -11.79 7.86 -7.74
CA THR A 43 -11.55 6.71 -6.84
C THR A 43 -12.80 5.84 -6.69
N ALA A 44 -13.83 6.07 -7.52
CA ALA A 44 -15.04 5.28 -7.54
C ALA A 44 -14.80 3.87 -8.10
N GLY A 45 -15.35 2.87 -7.40
CA GLY A 45 -15.17 1.47 -7.77
C GLY A 45 -13.91 0.86 -7.16
N PHE A 46 -13.42 -0.22 -7.76
CA PHE A 46 -12.21 -0.90 -7.31
C PHE A 46 -10.99 -0.34 -8.04
N HIS A 47 -9.95 -0.01 -7.26
CA HIS A 47 -8.64 0.40 -7.73
C HIS A 47 -7.55 -0.41 -7.05
N THR A 48 -6.36 -0.43 -7.65
CA THR A 48 -5.19 -1.06 -7.04
C THR A 48 -4.26 -0.03 -6.44
N TYR A 49 -3.96 -0.20 -5.15
CA TYR A 49 -3.00 0.60 -4.42
C TYR A 49 -1.83 -0.30 -4.06
N GLY A 50 -0.61 0.15 -4.35
CA GLY A 50 0.57 -0.69 -4.18
C GLY A 50 1.76 0.08 -3.63
N LEU A 51 2.64 -0.65 -2.95
CA LEU A 51 3.93 -0.17 -2.48
C LEU A 51 5.00 -1.19 -2.87
N LEU A 52 5.93 -0.79 -3.72
CA LEU A 52 7.20 -1.48 -3.86
C LEU A 52 8.11 -1.01 -2.73
N TRP A 53 8.40 -1.92 -1.82
CA TRP A 53 9.30 -1.69 -0.69
C TRP A 53 10.60 -2.47 -0.89
N THR A 54 11.69 -1.73 -1.03
CA THR A 54 13.05 -2.26 -1.12
C THR A 54 13.90 -1.67 0.00
N PRO A 55 15.10 -2.20 0.28
CA PRO A 55 15.96 -1.65 1.32
C PRO A 55 16.32 -0.17 1.15
N ASP A 56 16.33 0.32 -0.10
CA ASP A 56 16.80 1.67 -0.43
C ASP A 56 15.69 2.59 -0.94
N LYS A 57 14.60 2.02 -1.47
CA LYS A 57 13.53 2.79 -2.13
C LYS A 57 12.13 2.27 -1.83
N LEU A 58 11.23 3.23 -1.59
CA LEU A 58 9.79 3.10 -1.55
C LEU A 58 9.20 3.68 -2.84
N VAL A 59 8.31 2.94 -3.51
CA VAL A 59 7.55 3.44 -4.67
C VAL A 59 6.08 3.11 -4.49
N TRP A 60 5.26 4.14 -4.38
CA TRP A 60 3.81 4.00 -4.33
C TRP A 60 3.21 4.02 -5.72
N THR A 61 2.21 3.19 -5.91
CA THR A 61 1.51 3.02 -7.18
C THR A 61 0.00 3.12 -6.99
N TYR A 62 -0.66 3.68 -7.98
CA TYR A 62 -2.10 3.72 -8.13
C TYR A 62 -2.43 3.20 -9.54
N ASP A 63 -3.24 2.15 -9.61
CA ASP A 63 -3.56 1.43 -10.86
C ASP A 63 -2.31 1.01 -11.66
N GLY A 64 -1.29 0.53 -10.92
CA GLY A 64 -0.01 0.09 -11.48
C GLY A 64 0.91 1.21 -11.95
N VAL A 65 0.47 2.47 -11.88
CA VAL A 65 1.27 3.65 -12.25
C VAL A 65 1.96 4.21 -11.00
N GLN A 66 3.26 4.47 -11.08
CA GLN A 66 3.99 5.15 -10.00
C GLN A 66 3.43 6.56 -9.79
N VAL A 67 3.09 6.87 -8.54
CA VAL A 67 2.54 8.18 -8.14
C VAL A 67 3.39 8.91 -7.11
N ALA A 68 4.21 8.20 -6.34
CA ALA A 68 5.14 8.79 -5.39
C ALA A 68 6.35 7.86 -5.16
N GLU A 69 7.45 8.42 -4.69
CA GLU A 69 8.61 7.66 -4.24
C GLU A 69 9.34 8.37 -3.09
N ALA A 70 10.07 7.59 -2.30
CA ALA A 70 10.94 8.08 -1.23
C ALA A 70 12.12 7.12 -1.04
N ALA A 71 13.20 7.59 -0.41
CA ALA A 71 14.22 6.69 0.13
C ALA A 71 13.59 5.88 1.28
N THR A 72 13.96 4.60 1.40
CA THR A 72 13.52 3.76 2.53
C THR A 72 14.30 4.16 3.78
N PRO A 73 13.62 4.60 4.86
CA PRO A 73 14.29 4.82 6.14
C PRO A 73 14.99 3.55 6.65
N SER A 74 16.16 3.73 7.26
CA SER A 74 17.01 2.62 7.70
C SER A 74 16.34 1.69 8.72
N ASP A 75 15.41 2.22 9.52
CA ASP A 75 14.65 1.46 10.52
C ASP A 75 13.48 0.64 9.93
N MET A 76 13.23 0.76 8.63
CA MET A 76 12.25 0.00 7.83
C MET A 76 12.88 -1.17 7.07
N ASN A 77 13.98 -1.74 7.58
CA ASN A 77 14.58 -2.97 7.06
C ASN A 77 14.34 -4.15 8.01
N LYS A 78 13.09 -4.31 8.45
CA LYS A 78 12.67 -5.33 9.41
C LYS A 78 11.25 -5.82 9.11
N PRO A 79 10.86 -7.01 9.58
CA PRO A 79 9.51 -7.52 9.38
C PRO A 79 8.44 -6.54 9.91
N MET A 80 7.38 -6.38 9.12
CA MET A 80 6.17 -5.62 9.44
C MET A 80 4.94 -6.49 9.13
N TYR A 81 3.76 -6.08 9.58
CA TYR A 81 2.49 -6.72 9.27
C TYR A 81 1.58 -5.74 8.51
N MET A 82 0.63 -6.26 7.75
CA MET A 82 -0.35 -5.44 7.04
C MET A 82 -1.57 -5.15 7.93
N LEU A 83 -2.08 -3.94 7.82
CA LEU A 83 -3.32 -3.49 8.44
C LEU A 83 -4.22 -2.86 7.38
N ALA A 84 -5.51 -3.13 7.47
CA ALA A 84 -6.55 -2.45 6.69
C ALA A 84 -7.72 -2.17 7.62
N ASP A 85 -8.09 -0.90 7.75
CA ASP A 85 -9.17 -0.46 8.61
C ASP A 85 -10.02 0.64 7.95
N LEU A 86 -11.20 0.86 8.51
CA LEU A 86 -12.08 1.97 8.16
C LEU A 86 -12.38 2.76 9.43
N ALA A 87 -11.48 3.68 9.77
CA ALA A 87 -11.68 4.59 10.90
C ALA A 87 -12.84 5.57 10.64
N VAL A 88 -13.56 5.90 11.71
CA VAL A 88 -14.54 7.00 11.74
C VAL A 88 -14.03 8.05 12.71
N GLY A 89 -13.70 9.25 12.22
CA GLY A 89 -13.11 10.31 13.03
C GLY A 89 -11.62 10.50 12.79
N GLY A 90 -10.90 10.93 13.84
CA GLY A 90 -9.44 10.94 13.87
C GLY A 90 -8.81 11.89 12.85
N PHE A 91 -7.91 11.35 12.02
CA PHE A 91 -7.23 12.11 10.98
C PHE A 91 -8.19 12.77 9.97
N ALA A 92 -9.35 12.15 9.72
CA ALA A 92 -10.39 12.72 8.86
C ALA A 92 -11.19 13.84 9.55
N GLY A 93 -10.98 14.11 10.84
CA GLY A 93 -11.78 15.03 11.64
C GLY A 93 -13.08 14.39 12.15
N ALA A 94 -13.87 15.14 12.93
CA ALA A 94 -15.13 14.62 13.46
C ALA A 94 -16.14 14.33 12.32
N PRO A 95 -16.83 13.17 12.35
CA PRO A 95 -17.82 12.86 11.33
C PRO A 95 -18.98 13.88 11.39
N PRO A 96 -19.48 14.37 10.25
CA PRO A 96 -20.62 15.28 10.24
C PRO A 96 -21.92 14.55 10.63
N ASP A 97 -22.90 15.29 11.14
CA ASP A 97 -24.22 14.75 11.55
C ASP A 97 -24.96 14.00 10.42
N HIS A 98 -24.62 14.29 9.15
CA HIS A 98 -25.20 13.71 7.96
C HIS A 98 -24.28 12.69 7.27
N LEU A 99 -23.33 12.08 8.01
CA LEU A 99 -22.51 11.00 7.48
C LEU A 99 -23.39 9.86 6.97
N ALA A 100 -23.23 9.49 5.69
CA ALA A 100 -23.91 8.34 5.13
C ALA A 100 -23.49 7.07 5.86
N THR A 101 -24.45 6.33 6.42
CA THR A 101 -24.21 5.08 7.15
C THR A 101 -25.14 3.97 6.64
N PRO A 102 -24.64 2.72 6.52
CA PRO A 102 -23.28 2.29 6.84
C PRO A 102 -22.26 2.79 5.81
N ALA A 103 -21.07 3.17 6.30
CA ALA A 103 -19.91 3.36 5.44
C ALA A 103 -19.23 2.00 5.22
N GLU A 104 -18.80 1.72 4.00
CA GLU A 104 -18.22 0.44 3.62
C GLU A 104 -16.83 0.63 3.02
N MET A 105 -15.88 -0.20 3.44
CA MET A 105 -14.60 -0.41 2.75
C MET A 105 -14.64 -1.81 2.14
N LYS A 106 -14.63 -1.89 0.82
CA LYS A 106 -14.65 -3.15 0.08
C LYS A 106 -13.26 -3.48 -0.39
N ILE A 107 -12.74 -4.63 0.03
CA ILE A 107 -11.43 -5.14 -0.38
C ILE A 107 -11.67 -6.46 -1.10
N ASP A 108 -11.35 -6.49 -2.40
CA ASP A 108 -11.39 -7.74 -3.18
C ASP A 108 -10.21 -8.65 -2.81
N TYR A 109 -9.00 -8.08 -2.70
CA TYR A 109 -7.82 -8.81 -2.27
C TYR A 109 -6.78 -7.93 -1.58
N ILE A 110 -5.93 -8.58 -0.78
CA ILE A 110 -4.61 -8.08 -0.37
C ILE A 110 -3.59 -9.13 -0.79
N ARG A 111 -2.53 -8.70 -1.47
CA ARG A 111 -1.46 -9.60 -1.95
C ARG A 111 -0.10 -9.01 -1.60
N ALA A 112 0.78 -9.86 -1.09
CA ALA A 112 2.18 -9.53 -0.84
C ALA A 112 3.04 -10.45 -1.71
N TYR A 113 4.07 -9.86 -2.32
CA TYR A 113 4.97 -10.55 -3.24
C TYR A 113 6.41 -10.30 -2.80
N THR A 114 7.28 -11.25 -3.05
CA THR A 114 8.73 -11.05 -2.97
C THR A 114 9.29 -10.77 -4.35
N LEU A 115 10.29 -9.90 -4.42
CA LEU A 115 11.10 -9.77 -5.64
C LEU A 115 11.88 -11.09 -5.86
N ASP A 116 12.06 -11.49 -7.11
CA ASP A 116 12.68 -12.77 -7.50
C ASP A 116 14.09 -13.00 -6.89
N ASN A 117 14.76 -11.92 -6.48
CA ASN A 117 16.10 -11.93 -5.87
C ASN A 117 16.10 -11.60 -4.35
N ALA A 118 14.94 -11.61 -3.68
CA ALA A 118 14.89 -11.35 -2.23
C ALA A 118 15.53 -12.51 -1.44
N PRO A 119 16.37 -12.24 -0.42
CA PRO A 119 16.97 -13.30 0.39
C PRO A 119 15.88 -14.09 1.12
N ALA A 120 15.96 -15.42 1.08
CA ALA A 120 14.96 -16.35 1.64
C ALA A 120 14.61 -16.10 3.12
N SER A 121 15.51 -15.46 3.87
CA SER A 121 15.32 -15.07 5.27
C SER A 121 14.21 -14.02 5.50
N ALA A 122 13.74 -13.35 4.45
CA ALA A 122 12.65 -12.36 4.52
C ALA A 122 11.24 -13.02 4.63
N LEU A 123 11.15 -14.33 4.42
CA LEU A 123 9.89 -15.08 4.43
C LEU A 123 9.73 -15.84 5.76
N HIS A 124 9.16 -15.19 6.77
CA HIS A 124 8.54 -15.92 7.90
C HIS A 124 7.05 -16.13 7.61
N LEU A 125 6.76 -16.93 6.60
CA LEU A 125 5.41 -17.40 6.32
C LEU A 125 5.17 -18.64 7.19
N THR A 126 4.37 -18.52 8.24
CA THR A 126 3.80 -19.70 8.91
C THR A 126 2.75 -20.29 7.97
N SER A 127 3.19 -21.19 7.08
CA SER A 127 2.31 -21.85 6.12
C SER A 127 1.39 -22.84 6.84
N ASN A 128 0.10 -22.53 6.94
CA ASN A 128 -0.93 -23.57 6.94
C ASN A 128 -1.25 -23.91 5.48
N THR A 129 -0.64 -25.00 5.03
CA THR A 129 -0.88 -25.82 3.84
C THR A 129 -1.88 -25.29 2.79
N ALA A 130 -1.36 -24.80 1.67
CA ALA A 130 -1.88 -25.06 0.33
C ALA A 130 -0.72 -24.92 -0.67
N THR A 131 -0.22 -26.07 -1.13
CA THR A 131 0.82 -26.16 -2.15
C THR A 131 0.33 -25.65 -3.49
N HIS A 132 0.89 -24.54 -3.96
CA HIS A 132 1.01 -24.27 -5.39
C HIS A 132 2.49 -24.08 -5.73
N SER A 133 2.99 -24.98 -6.58
CA SER A 133 4.37 -25.04 -7.05
C SER A 133 4.71 -23.78 -7.86
N ILE A 134 5.75 -23.07 -7.41
CA ILE A 134 6.47 -22.07 -8.20
C ILE A 134 7.27 -22.80 -9.27
N ALA A 135 6.79 -22.76 -10.51
CA ALA A 135 7.55 -23.16 -11.68
C ALA A 135 8.17 -21.92 -12.34
N ASN A 136 9.48 -21.99 -12.57
CA ASN A 136 10.35 -21.01 -13.21
C ASN A 136 9.71 -20.25 -14.39
N SER A 137 9.77 -18.92 -14.28
CA SER A 137 10.09 -17.92 -15.32
C SER A 137 9.85 -18.25 -16.80
N THR A 138 9.02 -17.43 -17.45
CA THR A 138 9.40 -16.63 -18.64
C THR A 138 8.34 -15.53 -18.83
N LEU A 139 8.67 -14.28 -18.49
CA LEU A 139 7.88 -13.10 -18.86
C LEU A 139 8.23 -12.74 -20.31
N HIS A 140 7.35 -13.10 -21.24
CA HIS A 140 7.33 -12.48 -22.57
C HIS A 140 6.50 -11.20 -22.48
N GLY A 141 7.15 -10.06 -22.68
CA GLY A 141 6.46 -8.80 -22.96
C GLY A 141 5.79 -8.85 -24.32
N GLY A 142 4.63 -8.19 -24.44
CA GLY A 142 4.01 -7.93 -25.74
C GLY A 142 2.50 -7.71 -25.70
N SER A 143 2.13 -6.49 -26.08
CA SER A 143 0.91 -6.05 -26.77
C SER A 143 -0.46 -6.12 -26.09
N GLU A 144 -1.04 -4.91 -25.97
CA GLU A 144 -2.41 -4.51 -26.37
C GLU A 144 -3.54 -5.51 -26.18
N PHE A 145 -4.55 -5.09 -25.40
CA PHE A 145 -5.94 -5.40 -25.75
C PHE A 145 -6.84 -4.21 -25.47
N GLY A 146 -7.14 -3.48 -26.56
CA GLY A 146 -8.45 -2.88 -26.72
C GLY A 146 -9.46 -3.96 -27.08
N GLY A 147 -10.70 -3.78 -26.63
CA GLY A 147 -11.80 -4.67 -26.97
C GLY A 147 -13.08 -4.28 -26.23
N HIS A 148 -13.89 -3.45 -26.88
CA HIS A 148 -15.30 -3.27 -26.55
C HIS A 148 -16.05 -4.61 -26.55
N VAL A 149 -16.88 -4.81 -25.54
CA VAL A 149 -18.34 -5.06 -25.65
C VAL A 149 -19.01 -4.59 -24.37
#